data_AF-A0A1B6JZL8-F1
#
_entry.id   AF-A0A1B6JZL8-F1
#
_cell.length_a   1.000
_cell.length_b   1.000
_cell.length_c   1.000
_cell.angle_alpha   90.00
_cell.angle_beta   90.00
_cell.angle_gamma   90.00
#
_symmetry.space_group_name_H-M   'P 1'
#
loop_
_entity.id
_entity.type
_entity.pdbx_description
1 polymer ?
#
loop_
_entity_poly.entity_id
_entity_poly.type
_entity_poly.pdbx_seq_one_letter_code
_entity_poly.pdbx_strand_id
1 'polypeptide(L)'
;MVHCFLAWIVVQLVCVEVAADYDYCGTDCNGTKHTVCKYPMGGGRLCENNVNVYLRKQEKLYILETLNNWRQVIAMGSENWDKKVSYKYSQPPASNMMKLVWDGEMGMIAKRWADQCGKPLHDVCRRAMDGTEVGR
;
A
#
# COMPACT_ATOMS: atom_id res chain seq x y z
N MET A 1 -51.04 2.02 15.28
CA MET A 1 -49.65 2.29 15.73
C MET A 1 -48.87 0.97 15.88
N VAL A 2 -48.64 0.23 14.79
CA VAL A 2 -47.76 -0.97 14.78
C VAL A 2 -46.94 -1.08 13.48
N HIS A 3 -47.27 -0.32 12.43
CA HIS A 3 -46.58 -0.39 11.14
C HIS A 3 -45.27 0.43 11.04
N CYS A 4 -44.87 1.20 12.06
CA CYS A 4 -43.61 1.95 12.04
C CYS A 4 -42.41 1.20 12.62
N PHE A 5 -42.60 0.10 13.37
CA PHE A 5 -41.48 -0.61 14.00
C PHE A 5 -40.85 -1.69 13.11
N LEU A 6 -41.57 -2.20 12.11
CA LEU A 6 -41.07 -3.24 11.20
C LEU A 6 -40.08 -2.71 10.16
N ALA A 7 -40.14 -1.41 9.83
CA ALA A 7 -39.21 -0.79 8.88
C ALA A 7 -37.79 -0.60 9.45
N TRP A 8 -37.62 -0.64 10.77
CA TRP A 8 -36.33 -0.47 11.43
C TRP A 8 -35.51 -1.77 11.53
N ILE A 9 -36.17 -2.92 11.47
CA ILE A 9 -35.50 -4.24 11.52
C ILE A 9 -34.87 -4.59 10.17
N VAL A 10 -35.36 -4.04 9.06
CA VAL A 10 -34.84 -4.31 7.70
C VAL A 10 -33.54 -3.53 7.41
N VAL A 11 -33.16 -2.54 8.24
CA VAL A 11 -31.91 -1.77 8.07
C VAL A 11 -30.71 -2.44 8.75
N GLN A 12 -30.89 -3.57 9.44
CA GLN A 12 -29.80 -4.39 9.97
C GLN A 12 -29.46 -5.61 9.08
N LEU A 13 -29.53 -5.44 7.76
CA LEU A 13 -28.68 -6.24 6.88
C LEU A 13 -27.25 -5.71 7.03
N VAL A 14 -26.64 -6.05 8.16
CA VAL A 14 -25.19 -5.99 8.33
C VAL A 14 -24.64 -6.91 7.24
N CYS A 15 -24.09 -6.34 6.18
CA CYS A 15 -23.12 -7.05 5.37
C CYS A 15 -21.98 -7.39 6.32
N VAL A 16 -22.03 -8.61 6.88
CA VAL A 16 -20.85 -9.22 7.47
C VAL A 16 -19.96 -9.55 6.28
N GLU A 17 -19.13 -8.59 5.88
CA GLU A 17 -17.99 -8.87 5.04
C GLU A 17 -17.04 -9.72 5.89
N VAL A 18 -17.20 -11.04 5.81
CA VAL A 18 -16.11 -11.94 6.15
C VAL A 18 -15.04 -11.66 5.09
N ALA A 19 -14.13 -10.74 5.38
CA ALA A 19 -12.87 -10.68 4.65
C ALA A 19 -12.17 -12.01 4.96
N ALA A 20 -12.31 -12.97 4.06
CA ALA A 20 -11.53 -14.20 4.12
C ALA A 20 -10.06 -13.78 4.16
N ASP A 21 -9.32 -14.23 5.17
CA ASP A 21 -7.87 -14.02 5.22
C ASP A 21 -7.26 -14.71 3.99
N TYR A 22 -6.58 -13.94 3.14
CA TYR A 22 -5.98 -14.48 1.92
C TYR A 22 -4.72 -15.27 2.28
N ASP A 23 -4.59 -16.48 1.73
CA ASP A 23 -3.44 -17.34 2.00
C ASP A 23 -2.18 -16.88 1.23
N TYR A 24 -1.46 -15.94 1.84
CA TYR A 24 -0.15 -15.51 1.35
C TYR A 24 0.94 -16.59 1.41
N CYS A 25 0.74 -17.67 2.16
CA CYS A 25 1.70 -18.79 2.19
C CYS A 25 1.57 -19.70 0.98
N GLY A 26 0.37 -19.79 0.41
CA GLY A 26 0.09 -20.49 -0.85
C GLY A 26 0.43 -19.69 -2.10
N THR A 27 0.72 -18.38 -1.99
CA THR A 27 1.08 -17.53 -3.14
C THR A 27 2.34 -18.07 -3.83
N ASP A 28 2.23 -18.30 -5.15
CA ASP A 28 3.40 -18.64 -5.96
C ASP A 28 4.37 -17.45 -6.01
N CYS A 29 5.56 -17.68 -5.49
CA CYS A 29 6.66 -16.73 -5.39
C CYS A 29 7.96 -17.36 -5.94
N ASN A 30 7.87 -18.18 -7.00
CA ASN A 30 9.01 -18.86 -7.62
C ASN A 30 9.88 -19.62 -6.60
N GLY A 31 9.23 -20.39 -5.73
CA GLY A 31 9.90 -21.19 -4.70
C GLY A 31 10.36 -20.42 -3.45
N THR A 32 10.03 -19.12 -3.34
CA THR A 32 10.24 -18.34 -2.12
C THR A 32 8.95 -18.16 -1.34
N LYS A 33 9.02 -17.68 -0.10
CA LYS A 33 7.83 -17.35 0.70
C LYS A 33 7.48 -15.88 0.53
N HIS A 34 6.19 -15.60 0.41
CA HIS A 34 5.66 -14.24 0.47
C HIS A 34 6.06 -13.53 1.78
N THR A 35 6.27 -12.22 1.75
CA THR A 35 6.68 -11.42 2.93
C THR A 35 5.74 -11.61 4.11
N VAL A 36 4.42 -11.60 3.88
CA VAL A 36 3.41 -11.80 4.92
C VAL A 36 3.45 -13.21 5.50
N CYS A 37 3.76 -14.22 4.69
CA CYS A 37 3.91 -15.59 5.17
C CYS A 37 5.23 -15.80 5.94
N LYS A 38 6.31 -15.18 5.46
CA LYS A 38 7.65 -15.37 6.01
C LYS A 38 7.81 -14.75 7.40
N TYR A 39 7.13 -13.63 7.65
CA TYR A 39 7.31 -12.84 8.86
C TYR A 39 6.00 -12.74 9.65
N PRO A 40 6.01 -13.04 10.97
CA PRO A 40 4.85 -12.85 11.82
C PRO A 40 4.58 -11.36 12.09
N MET A 41 3.46 -11.08 12.77
CA MET A 41 3.20 -9.74 13.31
C MET A 41 4.20 -9.33 14.37
N GLY A 42 4.54 -8.04 14.37
CA GLY A 42 5.56 -7.46 15.25
C GLY A 42 6.89 -7.23 14.54
N GLY A 43 7.82 -6.63 15.26
CA GLY A 43 9.12 -6.30 14.71
C GLY A 43 10.11 -7.47 14.77
N GLY A 44 10.96 -7.53 13.76
CA GLY A 44 11.97 -8.55 13.59
C GLY A 44 13.10 -8.44 14.62
N ARG A 45 13.93 -9.47 14.70
CA ARG A 45 15.07 -9.56 15.63
C ARG A 45 16.12 -8.45 15.47
N LEU A 46 16.11 -7.74 14.34
CA LEU A 46 17.09 -6.70 14.00
C LEU A 46 16.62 -5.30 14.38
N CYS A 47 15.35 -5.15 14.75
CA CYS A 47 14.81 -3.88 15.18
C CYS A 47 15.20 -3.61 16.63
N GLU A 48 16.07 -2.63 16.86
CA GLU A 48 16.34 -2.11 18.20
C GLU A 48 15.08 -1.41 18.73
N ASN A 49 14.69 -1.72 19.97
CA ASN A 49 13.51 -1.14 20.62
C ASN A 49 12.23 -1.28 19.78
N ASN A 50 11.81 -2.53 19.52
CA ASN A 50 10.63 -2.92 18.75
C ASN A 50 9.34 -2.13 19.07
N VAL A 51 9.19 -0.94 18.49
CA VAL A 51 7.96 -0.15 18.55
C VAL A 51 7.09 -0.49 17.35
N ASN A 52 5.87 -0.93 17.63
CA ASN A 52 4.87 -1.12 16.58
C ASN A 52 4.38 0.25 16.09
N VAL A 53 4.87 0.68 14.93
CA VAL A 53 4.47 1.95 14.29
C VAL A 53 3.42 1.69 13.23
N TYR A 54 2.31 2.42 13.29
CA TYR A 54 1.27 2.42 12.26
C TYR A 54 1.07 3.83 11.72
N LEU A 55 0.92 3.95 10.40
CA LEU A 55 0.58 5.23 9.78
C LEU A 55 -0.86 5.62 10.12
N ARG A 56 -1.02 6.80 10.69
CA ARG A 56 -2.29 7.47 10.91
C ARG A 56 -2.90 7.89 9.58
N LYS A 57 -4.20 8.15 9.58
CA LYS A 57 -4.94 8.58 8.38
C LYS A 57 -4.30 9.81 7.74
N GLN A 58 -3.90 10.80 8.55
CA GLN A 58 -3.28 12.03 8.07
C GLN A 58 -1.91 11.77 7.44
N GLU A 59 -1.12 10.84 7.98
CA GLU A 59 0.20 10.47 7.45
C GLU A 59 0.07 9.75 6.10
N LYS A 60 -0.90 8.83 5.97
CA LYS A 60 -1.24 8.18 4.69
C LYS A 60 -1.67 9.20 3.64
N LEU A 61 -2.51 10.15 4.01
CA LEU A 61 -2.96 11.24 3.12
C LEU A 61 -1.78 12.11 2.69
N TYR A 62 -0.91 12.48 3.61
CA TYR A 62 0.28 13.29 3.32
C TYR A 62 1.20 12.60 2.31
N ILE A 63 1.47 11.30 2.48
CA ILE A 63 2.26 10.51 1.53
C ILE A 63 1.59 10.50 0.15
N LEU A 64 0.28 10.22 0.11
CA LEU A 64 -0.48 10.13 -1.14
C LEU A 64 -0.54 11.46 -1.89
N GLU A 65 -0.80 12.55 -1.19
CA GLU A 65 -0.84 13.91 -1.74
C GLU A 65 0.53 14.30 -2.29
N THR A 66 1.60 14.06 -1.52
CA THR A 66 2.97 14.32 -1.95
C THR A 66 3.29 13.59 -3.25
N LEU A 67 3.02 12.28 -3.33
CA LEU A 67 3.28 11.48 -4.53
C LEU A 67 2.44 11.94 -5.72
N ASN A 68 1.16 12.25 -5.51
CA ASN A 68 0.28 12.72 -6.58
C ASN A 68 0.66 14.10 -7.11
N ASN A 69 1.13 15.01 -6.25
CA ASN A 69 1.63 16.32 -6.67
C ASN A 69 2.85 16.16 -7.57
N TRP A 70 3.81 15.31 -7.21
CA TRP A 70 4.97 15.01 -8.05
C TRP A 70 4.58 14.36 -9.39
N ARG A 71 3.66 13.39 -9.36
CA ARG A 71 3.15 12.75 -10.58
C ARG A 71 2.48 13.76 -11.51
N GLN A 72 1.73 14.73 -10.97
CA GLN A 72 1.10 15.79 -11.74
C GLN A 72 2.15 16.72 -12.38
N VAL A 73 3.18 17.13 -11.63
CA VAL A 73 4.29 17.95 -12.16
C VAL A 73 4.97 17.27 -13.36
N ILE A 74 5.24 15.97 -13.25
CA ILE A 74 5.80 15.17 -14.33
C ILE A 74 4.82 15.07 -15.50
N ALA A 75 3.53 14.81 -15.22
CA ALA A 75 2.52 14.65 -16.26
C ALA A 75 2.33 15.91 -17.12
N MET A 76 2.53 17.09 -16.56
CA MET A 76 2.47 18.36 -17.30
C MET A 76 3.70 18.64 -18.17
N GLY A 77 4.77 17.84 -18.06
CA GLY A 77 6.02 18.07 -18.80
C GLY A 77 6.79 19.30 -18.31
N SER A 78 6.81 19.55 -17.00
CA SER A 78 7.44 20.75 -16.43
C SER A 78 8.95 20.76 -16.65
N GLU A 79 9.42 21.69 -17.50
CA GLU A 79 10.83 21.83 -17.91
C GLU A 79 11.79 22.26 -16.79
N ASN A 80 11.34 22.61 -15.58
CA ASN A 80 12.17 23.38 -14.64
C ASN A 80 11.97 23.08 -13.14
N TRP A 81 11.41 21.93 -12.75
CA TRP A 81 11.09 21.71 -11.32
C TRP A 81 12.31 21.51 -10.42
N ASP A 82 13.45 21.06 -10.96
CA ASP A 82 14.71 21.01 -10.22
C ASP A 82 15.92 21.35 -11.10
N LYS A 83 16.44 22.58 -10.95
CA LYS A 83 17.68 23.04 -11.62
C LYS A 83 18.93 22.28 -11.15
N LYS A 84 18.87 21.50 -10.06
CA LYS A 84 19.98 20.66 -9.55
C LYS A 84 19.92 19.21 -10.03
N VAL A 85 18.84 18.78 -10.68
CA VAL A 85 18.80 17.45 -11.30
C VAL A 85 19.42 17.56 -12.68
N SER A 86 20.67 17.10 -12.79
CA SER A 86 21.34 16.84 -14.06
C SER A 86 20.63 15.70 -14.81
N TYR A 87 19.41 15.92 -15.31
CA TYR A 87 18.84 15.07 -16.34
C TYR A 87 18.95 15.79 -17.66
N LYS A 88 19.77 15.21 -18.53
CA LYS A 88 20.10 15.65 -19.90
C LYS A 88 18.88 15.86 -20.82
N TYR A 89 17.66 15.61 -20.34
CA TYR A 89 16.40 15.73 -21.08
C TYR A 89 15.26 16.14 -20.13
N SER A 90 14.47 17.14 -20.53
CA SER A 90 13.16 17.42 -19.94
C SER A 90 12.30 16.16 -19.99
N GLN A 91 11.62 15.81 -18.90
CA GLN A 91 10.68 14.67 -18.90
C GLN A 91 9.45 15.05 -19.74
N PRO A 92 9.09 14.27 -20.78
CA PRO A 92 7.94 14.60 -21.61
C PRO A 92 6.64 14.52 -20.79
N PRO A 93 5.61 15.30 -21.17
CA PRO A 93 4.30 15.20 -20.54
C PRO A 93 3.71 13.79 -20.72
N ALA A 94 2.95 13.33 -19.73
CA ALA A 94 2.34 12.00 -19.74
C ALA A 94 0.83 12.13 -20.00
N SER A 95 0.34 11.46 -21.05
CA SER A 95 -1.06 11.51 -21.46
C SER A 95 -2.02 10.70 -20.56
N ASN A 96 -1.49 9.79 -19.73
CA ASN A 96 -2.31 8.89 -18.90
C ASN A 96 -1.70 8.64 -17.49
N MET A 97 -1.25 9.71 -16.84
CA MET A 97 -0.70 9.62 -15.47
C MET A 97 -1.82 9.73 -14.42
N MET A 98 -2.38 8.60 -14.01
CA MET A 98 -3.47 8.56 -13.03
C MET A 98 -3.02 8.91 -11.60
N LYS A 99 -3.93 9.45 -10.80
CA LYS A 99 -3.72 9.64 -9.36
C LYS A 99 -3.62 8.29 -8.67
N LEU A 100 -2.65 8.14 -7.79
CA LEU A 100 -2.56 7.04 -6.85
C LEU A 100 -3.69 7.13 -5.83
N VAL A 101 -4.12 5.98 -5.36
CA VAL A 101 -5.01 5.80 -4.20
C VAL A 101 -4.28 4.95 -3.16
N TRP A 102 -4.65 5.11 -1.89
CA TRP A 102 -4.07 4.29 -0.83
C TRP A 102 -4.65 2.87 -0.92
N ASP A 103 -3.78 1.88 -1.06
CA ASP A 103 -4.13 0.48 -1.01
C ASP A 103 -3.83 -0.10 0.39
N GLY A 104 -4.84 -0.68 1.03
CA GLY A 104 -4.72 -1.24 2.38
C GLY A 104 -3.84 -2.49 2.43
N GLU A 105 -3.93 -3.33 1.40
CA GLU A 105 -3.15 -4.55 1.26
C GLU A 105 -1.67 -4.21 1.10
N MET A 106 -1.34 -3.30 0.17
CA MET A 106 0.04 -2.90 -0.09
C MET A 106 0.65 -2.22 1.14
N GLY A 107 -0.13 -1.42 1.86
CA GLY A 107 0.29 -0.84 3.13
C GLY A 107 0.61 -1.89 4.19
N MET A 108 -0.16 -2.97 4.26
CA MET A 108 0.05 -4.07 5.19
C MET A 108 1.29 -4.90 4.84
N ILE A 109 1.47 -5.26 3.57
CA ILE A 109 2.66 -5.98 3.09
C ILE A 109 3.92 -5.14 3.30
N ALA A 110 3.89 -3.86 2.92
CA ALA A 110 5.02 -2.94 3.09
C ALA A 110 5.39 -2.76 4.56
N LYS A 111 4.40 -2.62 5.46
CA LYS A 111 4.65 -2.58 6.90
C LYS A 111 5.28 -3.87 7.39
N ARG A 112 4.79 -5.05 6.97
CA ARG A 112 5.38 -6.33 7.38
C ARG A 112 6.86 -6.41 7.03
N TRP A 113 7.26 -5.89 5.87
CA TRP A 113 8.66 -5.81 5.49
C TRP A 113 9.45 -4.78 6.30
N ALA A 114 8.92 -3.56 6.44
CA ALA A 114 9.57 -2.48 7.20
C ALA A 114 9.83 -2.88 8.66
N ASP A 115 8.91 -3.63 9.25
CA ASP A 115 9.01 -4.18 10.61
C ASP A 115 10.18 -5.18 10.76
N GLN A 116 10.91 -5.56 9.70
CA GLN A 116 12.06 -6.46 9.84
C GLN A 116 13.38 -5.74 10.14
N CYS A 117 13.43 -4.41 9.96
CA CYS A 117 14.62 -3.56 10.15
C CYS A 117 15.91 -4.15 9.54
N GLY A 118 15.77 -4.91 8.45
CA GLY A 118 16.80 -5.82 7.97
C GLY A 118 17.24 -5.52 6.54
N LYS A 119 18.39 -6.10 6.17
CA LYS A 119 18.83 -6.22 4.78
C LYS A 119 18.31 -7.54 4.18
N PRO A 120 18.16 -7.67 2.85
CA PRO A 120 18.47 -6.67 1.80
C PRO A 120 17.49 -5.50 1.76
N LEU A 121 17.69 -4.52 0.85
CA LEU A 121 16.80 -3.35 0.73
C LEU A 121 15.35 -3.74 0.36
N HIS A 122 15.22 -4.79 -0.45
CA HIS A 122 13.96 -5.28 -1.00
C HIS A 122 13.67 -6.68 -0.48
N ASP A 123 12.44 -6.91 -0.03
CA ASP A 123 11.90 -8.26 0.13
C ASP A 123 11.77 -8.97 -1.23
N VAL A 124 11.70 -10.30 -1.16
CA VAL A 124 11.77 -11.16 -2.34
C VAL A 124 10.42 -11.30 -3.05
N CYS A 125 9.31 -11.36 -2.30
CA CYS A 125 7.97 -11.52 -2.87
C CYS A 125 6.91 -10.74 -2.09
N ARG A 126 6.25 -9.82 -2.80
CA ARG A 126 5.23 -8.87 -2.29
C ARG A 126 3.99 -8.79 -3.20
N ARG A 127 3.67 -9.90 -3.88
CA ARG A 127 2.54 -10.00 -4.81
C ARG A 127 1.21 -9.72 -4.11
N ALA A 128 0.35 -8.96 -4.76
CA ALA A 128 -0.99 -8.70 -4.28
C ALA A 128 -1.89 -9.94 -4.36
N MET A 129 -3.04 -9.90 -3.67
CA MET A 129 -4.03 -10.99 -3.69
C MET A 129 -4.54 -11.30 -5.10
N ASP A 130 -4.60 -10.28 -5.98
CA ASP A 130 -5.00 -10.44 -7.38
C ASP A 130 -3.87 -10.98 -8.29
N GLY A 131 -2.71 -11.30 -7.71
CA GLY A 131 -1.54 -11.82 -8.41
C GLY A 131 -0.68 -10.74 -9.06
N THR A 132 -1.05 -9.46 -8.96
CA THR A 132 -0.25 -8.38 -9.53
C THR A 132 1.06 -8.17 -8.78
N GLU A 133 2.08 -7.79 -9.53
CA GLU A 133 3.36 -7.34 -8.96
C GLU A 133 3.40 -5.82 -8.92
N VAL A 134 3.66 -5.27 -7.74
CA VAL A 134 3.71 -3.83 -7.49
C VAL A 134 5.12 -3.37 -7.11
N GLY A 135 5.46 -2.12 -7.42
CA GLY A 135 6.69 -1.48 -6.95
C GLY A 135 7.99 -2.15 -7.43
N ARG A 136 8.14 -2.29 -8.76
CA ARG A 136 9.40 -2.66 -9.43
C ARG A 136 10.20 -1.43 -9.80
#